data_AF-A0A7X8GW09-F1
#
_entry.id   AF-A0A7X8GW09-F1
#
_cell.length_a   1.000
_cell.length_b   1.000
_cell.length_c   1.000
_cell.angle_alpha   90.00
_cell.angle_beta   90.00
_cell.angle_gamma   90.00
#
_symmetry.space_group_name_H-M   'P 1'
#
loop_
_entity.id
_entity.type
_entity.pdbx_description
1 polymer ?
#
loop_
_entity_poly.entity_id
_entity_poly.type
_entity_poly.pdbx_seq_one_letter_code
_entity_poly.pdbx_strand_id
1 'polypeptide(L)'
;MSTTPISCISKEPFTKLEESGTASILNYNLPQQTIYPASSIVRLDIIEDSFKEEFKAEPTEHFWRNIGDISIEQAKVKIEDDFIQASDTPFVENPKMLISTDAIKREVIDETQKTFVGSVDLDKIATQVAENKRRPIIEKNLFGKVFTRFLTKPAVVQPRISLIFQFKMSSYLGDYGAGRTIKTFSLLPGEKSTITIRDFTHREETKKRSESVLDSFSEHTVNEIQSYIEEKNQRNFQIAGAVSASMEYKTSANLGIPLGDFTLGVGMSSGFSMNGSISSALQTQTETLKGATSYQVQQADSLREIEVNTETSSTVISETEQTIVRELENINKSRVLNFVFRQLLQEFVTITYLEDVNIMFTNGYPEKTRIVKLNQLDELLSQVLNNESINEVRNFIYLQLCSIFDYTGTRVSFIEKVDESLVNCITGEGDKDVSYVRKKKGLSQTYNDKFTVPGIIMDVTNRTIRTSAVVVDALLGQGEALDCYNMKLQNSATQLADLDVQKMQQMLDTVNGIDDPIKKAELYKKVFTECCDVPQSCDCYNCNSSTDTTA
;
A
#
# COMPACT_ATOMS: atom_id res chain seq x y z
N MET A 1 52.50 -31.15 -4.56
CA MET A 1 51.28 -30.88 -3.76
C MET A 1 50.78 -29.52 -4.18
N SER A 2 49.68 -29.48 -4.93
CA SER A 2 49.06 -28.25 -5.42
C SER A 2 48.19 -27.68 -4.30
N THR A 3 48.64 -26.58 -3.69
CA THR A 3 47.83 -25.84 -2.74
C THR A 3 46.91 -24.92 -3.53
N THR A 4 45.66 -25.35 -3.70
CA THR A 4 44.56 -24.46 -4.09
C THR A 4 44.52 -23.28 -3.11
N PRO A 5 44.50 -22.03 -3.58
CA PRO A 5 44.36 -20.89 -2.69
C PRO A 5 43.01 -20.95 -2.00
N ILE A 6 43.05 -21.04 -0.66
CA ILE A 6 41.88 -20.98 0.20
C ILE A 6 41.30 -19.57 0.08
N SER A 7 40.01 -19.46 -0.27
CA SER A 7 39.24 -18.22 -0.25
C SER A 7 39.52 -17.44 1.04
N CYS A 8 39.90 -16.17 0.93
CA CYS A 8 40.21 -15.29 2.08
C CYS A 8 38.99 -14.98 2.97
N ILE A 9 37.84 -15.60 2.71
CA ILE A 9 36.61 -15.43 3.46
C ILE A 9 36.23 -16.82 3.98
N SER A 10 36.38 -17.04 5.29
CA SER A 10 35.96 -18.29 5.97
C SER A 10 34.44 -18.40 6.15
N LYS A 11 33.68 -17.44 5.63
CA LYS A 11 32.22 -17.43 5.62
C LYS A 11 31.74 -17.86 4.24
N GLU A 12 30.66 -18.65 4.22
CA GLU A 12 29.93 -18.88 2.97
C GLU A 12 29.60 -17.53 2.30
N PRO A 13 29.70 -17.44 0.96
CA PRO A 13 29.40 -16.21 0.25
C PRO A 13 27.96 -15.79 0.54
N PHE A 14 27.71 -14.48 0.60
CA PHE A 14 26.38 -13.89 0.85
C PHE A 14 25.32 -14.34 -0.18
N THR A 15 25.79 -14.81 -1.33
CA THR A 15 25.04 -15.42 -2.42
C THR A 15 25.75 -16.70 -2.85
N LYS A 16 25.06 -17.84 -2.81
CA LYS A 16 25.53 -19.11 -3.38
C LYS A 16 24.63 -19.45 -4.56
N LEU A 17 25.21 -19.52 -5.75
CA LEU A 17 24.50 -20.04 -6.93
C LEU A 17 24.18 -21.51 -6.67
N GLU A 18 22.98 -21.96 -7.04
CA GLU A 18 22.69 -23.39 -7.07
C GLU A 18 23.60 -24.07 -8.12
N GLU A 19 24.05 -25.30 -7.84
CA GLU A 19 24.98 -26.05 -8.70
C GLU A 19 24.44 -26.27 -10.13
N SER A 20 23.14 -26.08 -10.34
CA SER A 20 22.42 -26.16 -11.62
C SER A 20 22.47 -24.88 -12.47
N GLY A 21 23.07 -23.78 -12.00
CA GLY A 21 23.12 -22.51 -12.75
C GLY A 21 21.82 -21.69 -12.71
N THR A 22 20.90 -22.02 -11.81
CA THR A 22 19.70 -21.24 -11.48
C THR A 22 20.08 -20.02 -10.64
N ALA A 23 19.42 -18.88 -10.90
CA ALA A 23 19.70 -17.62 -10.20
C ALA A 23 19.42 -17.77 -8.69
N SER A 24 20.33 -17.24 -7.85
CA SER A 24 20.17 -17.28 -6.39
C SER A 24 18.89 -16.57 -5.97
N ILE A 25 17.95 -17.31 -5.40
CA ILE A 25 16.80 -16.75 -4.67
C ILE A 25 17.34 -16.32 -3.31
N LEU A 26 17.19 -15.05 -2.98
CA LEU A 26 17.63 -14.53 -1.70
C LEU A 26 16.39 -14.26 -0.84
N ASN A 27 16.43 -14.76 0.39
CA ASN A 27 15.31 -14.66 1.33
C ASN A 27 15.62 -13.58 2.38
N TYR A 28 15.15 -12.36 2.17
CA TYR A 28 15.09 -11.34 3.23
C TYR A 28 13.62 -11.00 3.50
N ASN A 29 13.02 -11.71 4.45
CA ASN A 29 11.72 -11.36 5.00
C ASN A 29 11.86 -10.07 5.83
N LEU A 30 11.65 -8.91 5.22
CA LEU A 30 11.37 -7.68 5.96
C LEU A 30 9.86 -7.64 6.24
N PRO A 31 9.41 -7.50 7.50
CA PRO A 31 7.99 -7.44 7.82
C PRO A 31 7.43 -6.07 7.44
N GLN A 32 7.14 -5.88 6.16
CA GLN A 32 6.33 -4.78 5.68
C GLN A 32 5.02 -5.36 5.15
N GLN A 33 3.90 -4.98 5.76
CA GLN A 33 2.56 -5.40 5.38
C GLN A 33 1.76 -4.17 4.99
N THR A 34 1.23 -4.17 3.77
CA THR A 34 0.21 -3.21 3.34
C THR A 34 -1.16 -3.89 3.45
N ILE A 35 -2.14 -3.21 4.06
CA ILE A 35 -3.48 -3.76 4.28
C ILE A 35 -4.51 -2.80 3.71
N TYR A 36 -5.40 -3.34 2.89
CA TYR A 36 -6.47 -2.61 2.24
C TYR A 36 -7.82 -3.20 2.65
N PRO A 37 -8.68 -2.47 3.37
CA PRO A 37 -10.04 -2.90 3.60
C PRO A 37 -10.87 -2.78 2.31
N ALA A 38 -11.77 -3.73 2.06
CA ALA A 38 -12.76 -3.65 1.00
C ALA A 38 -14.11 -4.12 1.55
N SER A 39 -15.21 -3.58 1.06
CA SER A 39 -16.54 -4.07 1.37
C SER A 39 -17.21 -4.63 0.14
N SER A 40 -18.10 -5.58 0.36
CA SER A 40 -19.03 -6.11 -0.61
C SER A 40 -20.43 -5.95 -0.08
N ILE A 41 -21.38 -5.65 -0.97
CA ILE A 41 -22.80 -5.59 -0.62
C ILE A 41 -23.54 -6.65 -1.42
N VAL A 42 -24.09 -7.65 -0.74
CA VAL A 42 -24.92 -8.70 -1.33
C VAL A 42 -26.37 -8.48 -0.91
N ARG A 43 -27.26 -8.28 -1.89
CA ARG A 43 -28.69 -8.07 -1.64
C ARG A 43 -29.39 -9.41 -1.42
N LEU A 44 -30.20 -9.51 -0.37
CA LEU A 44 -31.06 -10.67 -0.15
C LEU A 44 -32.34 -10.50 -0.98
N ASP A 45 -32.73 -11.52 -1.73
CA ASP A 45 -34.00 -11.54 -2.46
C ASP A 45 -35.12 -11.97 -1.50
N ILE A 46 -35.68 -10.97 -0.83
CA ILE A 46 -36.79 -11.13 0.11
C ILE A 46 -38.04 -10.57 -0.58
N ILE A 47 -39.10 -11.38 -0.61
CA ILE A 47 -40.39 -10.98 -1.19
C ILE A 47 -40.87 -9.71 -0.48
N GLU A 48 -41.28 -8.70 -1.26
CA GLU A 48 -41.69 -7.39 -0.74
C GLU A 48 -42.79 -7.49 0.33
N ASP A 49 -43.72 -8.44 0.18
CA ASP A 49 -44.79 -8.72 1.15
C ASP A 49 -44.30 -9.17 2.53
N SER A 50 -43.04 -9.60 2.64
CA SER A 50 -42.42 -9.95 3.92
C SER A 50 -42.09 -8.73 4.78
N PHE A 51 -42.03 -7.53 4.19
CA PHE A 51 -41.74 -6.29 4.89
C PHE A 51 -43.01 -5.68 5.49
N LYS A 52 -42.85 -4.95 6.60
CA LYS A 52 -43.97 -4.19 7.18
C LYS A 52 -44.36 -3.02 6.28
N GLU A 53 -45.66 -2.68 6.28
CA GLU A 53 -46.22 -1.60 5.45
C GLU A 53 -45.56 -0.24 5.66
N GLU A 54 -45.11 0.06 6.88
CA GLU A 54 -44.42 1.32 7.20
C GLU A 54 -43.10 1.53 6.43
N PHE A 55 -42.50 0.45 5.90
CA PHE A 55 -41.27 0.51 5.13
C PHE A 55 -41.49 0.44 3.61
N LYS A 56 -42.73 0.14 3.17
CA LYS A 56 -43.14 0.14 1.76
C LYS A 56 -43.59 1.53 1.28
N ALA A 57 -43.92 2.43 2.21
CA ALA A 57 -44.31 3.80 1.90
C ALA A 57 -43.12 4.77 1.92
N GLU A 58 -43.26 5.88 1.17
CA GLU A 58 -42.32 7.00 1.23
C GLU A 58 -42.32 7.57 2.67
N PRO A 59 -41.14 7.78 3.30
CA PRO A 59 -41.08 8.38 4.63
C PRO A 59 -41.80 9.74 4.64
N THR A 60 -42.48 10.09 5.73
CA THR A 60 -43.16 11.39 5.85
C THR A 60 -42.19 12.55 5.92
N GLU A 61 -41.02 12.34 6.52
CA GLU A 61 -39.94 13.31 6.65
C GLU A 61 -38.72 12.81 5.87
N HIS A 62 -38.38 13.49 4.78
CA HIS A 62 -37.17 13.22 4.01
C HIS A 62 -36.69 14.47 3.29
N PHE A 63 -35.40 14.48 2.95
CA PHE A 63 -34.72 15.60 2.31
C PHE A 63 -35.51 16.22 1.13
N TRP A 64 -35.90 15.39 0.15
CA TRP A 64 -36.54 15.86 -1.09
C TRP A 64 -37.91 16.53 -0.89
N ARG A 65 -38.63 16.21 0.19
CA ARG A 65 -39.90 16.87 0.53
C ARG A 65 -39.67 18.16 1.28
N ASN A 66 -38.67 18.17 2.16
CA ASN A 66 -38.34 19.31 3.00
C ASN A 66 -37.66 20.45 2.21
N ILE A 67 -37.04 20.11 1.08
CA ILE A 67 -36.37 21.10 0.25
C ILE A 67 -37.33 21.90 -0.64
N GLY A 68 -38.48 21.33 -1.00
CA GLY A 68 -39.48 22.01 -1.84
C GLY A 68 -38.88 22.65 -3.11
N ASP A 69 -39.36 23.86 -3.42
CA ASP A 69 -38.79 24.74 -4.45
C ASP A 69 -38.07 25.92 -3.77
N ILE A 70 -36.92 25.65 -3.14
CA ILE A 70 -36.05 26.69 -2.59
C ILE A 70 -35.22 27.36 -3.69
N SER A 71 -34.96 28.66 -3.56
CA SER A 71 -34.02 29.36 -4.44
C SER A 71 -32.57 28.97 -4.13
N ILE A 72 -31.66 29.22 -5.07
CA ILE A 72 -30.22 28.99 -4.89
C ILE A 72 -29.70 29.75 -3.66
N GLU A 73 -30.12 31.00 -3.46
CA GLU A 73 -29.70 31.81 -2.31
C GLU A 73 -30.24 31.27 -0.98
N GLN A 74 -31.48 30.76 -0.97
CA GLN A 74 -32.02 30.08 0.21
C GLN A 74 -31.29 28.75 0.48
N ALA A 75 -30.89 28.03 -0.57
CA ALA A 75 -30.08 26.83 -0.44
C ALA A 75 -28.70 27.15 0.16
N LYS A 76 -28.02 28.22 -0.32
CA LYS A 76 -26.74 28.68 0.23
C LYS A 76 -26.84 29.00 1.71
N VAL A 77 -27.81 29.83 2.11
CA VAL A 77 -28.00 30.22 3.53
C VAL A 77 -28.23 28.99 4.40
N LYS A 78 -29.08 28.06 3.97
CA LYS A 78 -29.31 26.80 4.71
C LYS A 78 -28.04 25.96 4.83
N ILE A 79 -27.31 25.78 3.73
CA ILE A 79 -26.05 25.03 3.73
C ILE A 79 -25.02 25.71 4.64
N GLU A 80 -24.87 27.03 4.57
CA GLU A 80 -23.93 27.80 5.41
C GLU A 80 -24.28 27.72 6.90
N ASP A 81 -25.55 27.91 7.26
CA ASP A 81 -26.02 27.79 8.65
C ASP A 81 -25.73 26.37 9.21
N ASP A 82 -25.92 25.34 8.39
CA ASP A 82 -25.64 23.96 8.75
C ASP A 82 -24.14 23.66 8.90
N PHE A 83 -23.29 24.24 8.04
CA PHE A 83 -21.83 24.11 8.15
C PHE A 83 -21.28 24.82 9.39
N ILE A 84 -21.89 25.94 9.81
CA ILE A 84 -21.47 26.72 10.98
C ILE A 84 -21.92 26.05 12.29
N GLN A 85 -23.10 25.42 12.32
CA GLN A 85 -23.59 24.71 13.52
C GLN A 85 -22.94 23.33 13.74
N ALA A 86 -22.31 22.76 12.71
CA ALA A 86 -21.61 21.48 12.78
C ALA A 86 -20.26 21.58 13.52
N SER A 87 -20.27 21.84 14.83
CA SER A 87 -19.08 21.59 15.66
C SER A 87 -18.90 20.11 16.02
N ASP A 88 -19.91 19.26 15.85
CA ASP A 88 -19.78 17.79 16.02
C ASP A 88 -20.66 16.91 15.11
N THR A 89 -21.55 17.46 14.28
CA THR A 89 -22.42 16.67 13.37
C THR A 89 -22.64 17.38 12.03
N PRO A 90 -22.12 16.89 10.89
CA PRO A 90 -22.21 17.57 9.59
C PRO A 90 -23.55 17.32 8.89
N PHE A 91 -24.25 18.38 8.45
CA PHE A 91 -25.37 18.55 7.47
C PHE A 91 -26.53 17.52 7.37
N VAL A 92 -26.32 16.26 7.72
CA VAL A 92 -27.07 15.07 7.28
C VAL A 92 -27.81 14.41 8.45
N GLU A 93 -27.71 14.93 9.67
CA GLU A 93 -27.99 14.17 10.91
C GLU A 93 -29.17 14.61 11.77
N ASN A 94 -29.82 15.75 11.50
CA ASN A 94 -30.89 16.23 12.39
C ASN A 94 -32.27 16.34 11.73
N PRO A 95 -33.09 15.27 11.71
CA PRO A 95 -34.49 15.39 11.31
C PRO A 95 -35.30 16.32 12.24
N LYS A 96 -34.79 16.71 13.42
CA LYS A 96 -35.51 17.54 14.40
C LYS A 96 -35.30 19.06 14.27
N MET A 97 -34.45 19.57 13.37
CA MET A 97 -34.19 21.02 13.28
C MET A 97 -34.78 21.74 12.05
N LEU A 98 -35.69 21.09 11.32
CA LEU A 98 -36.47 21.75 10.27
C LEU A 98 -37.67 22.58 10.78
N ILE A 99 -37.81 22.73 12.10
CA ILE A 99 -38.80 23.62 12.71
C ILE A 99 -38.10 24.45 13.78
N SER A 100 -37.59 25.62 13.41
CA SER A 100 -37.57 26.81 14.28
C SER A 100 -36.96 27.98 13.50
N THR A 101 -37.82 28.80 12.90
CA THR A 101 -37.51 30.21 12.70
C THR A 101 -37.42 30.84 14.09
N ASP A 102 -36.22 30.98 14.67
CA ASP A 102 -35.91 32.13 15.53
C ASP A 102 -34.42 32.19 15.89
N ALA A 103 -33.94 33.43 15.93
CA ALA A 103 -32.56 33.91 15.98
C ALA A 103 -31.61 33.16 16.93
N ILE A 104 -30.45 32.74 16.41
CA ILE A 104 -29.27 32.43 17.22
C ILE A 104 -28.12 33.35 16.80
N LYS A 105 -27.61 34.08 17.79
CA LYS A 105 -26.54 35.08 17.69
C LYS A 105 -25.21 34.40 17.35
N ARG A 106 -24.46 35.03 16.43
CA ARG A 106 -23.07 34.70 16.07
C ARG A 106 -22.14 34.92 17.26
N GLU A 107 -21.53 33.86 17.78
CA GLU A 107 -20.33 33.96 18.60
C GLU A 107 -19.22 33.05 18.07
N VAL A 108 -18.07 33.69 17.89
CA VAL A 108 -16.67 33.24 17.69
C VAL A 108 -16.41 31.83 17.13
N ILE A 109 -16.02 31.79 15.86
CA ILE A 109 -15.56 30.60 15.11
C ILE A 109 -14.03 30.44 15.26
N ASP A 110 -13.57 29.22 15.54
CA ASP A 110 -12.16 28.81 15.60
C ASP A 110 -11.52 28.73 14.19
N GLU A 111 -10.24 29.09 14.06
CA GLU A 111 -9.54 29.22 12.76
C GLU A 111 -9.45 27.91 11.96
N THR A 112 -9.56 26.76 12.62
CA THR A 112 -9.57 25.41 12.03
C THR A 112 -10.86 25.07 11.26
N GLN A 113 -11.99 25.72 11.56
CA GLN A 113 -13.25 25.51 10.85
C GLN A 113 -13.33 26.31 9.54
N LYS A 114 -12.61 27.44 9.44
CA LYS A 114 -12.52 28.24 8.20
C LYS A 114 -11.81 27.50 7.06
N THR A 115 -10.84 26.64 7.36
CA THR A 115 -10.14 25.82 6.36
C THR A 115 -11.01 24.71 5.77
N PHE A 116 -12.03 24.23 6.50
CA PHE A 116 -12.95 23.19 6.01
C PHE A 116 -13.90 23.73 4.93
N VAL A 117 -14.47 24.92 5.16
CA VAL A 117 -15.40 25.60 4.23
C VAL A 117 -14.71 26.06 2.94
N GLY A 118 -13.43 26.44 3.00
CA GLY A 118 -12.67 26.89 1.83
C GLY A 118 -12.43 25.83 0.74
N SER A 119 -12.68 24.54 1.03
CA SER A 119 -12.45 23.44 0.09
C SER A 119 -13.71 22.97 -0.66
N VAL A 120 -14.89 23.47 -0.27
CA VAL A 120 -16.18 23.02 -0.77
C VAL A 120 -16.85 24.13 -1.57
N ASP A 121 -17.15 23.86 -2.84
CA ASP A 121 -17.81 24.81 -3.74
C ASP A 121 -19.30 24.92 -3.40
N LEU A 122 -19.63 25.85 -2.50
CA LEU A 122 -20.99 26.11 -2.01
C LEU A 122 -21.95 26.48 -3.13
N ASP A 123 -21.49 27.21 -4.14
CA ASP A 123 -22.31 27.60 -5.29
C ASP A 123 -22.72 26.36 -6.09
N LYS A 124 -21.78 25.45 -6.33
CA LYS A 124 -22.06 24.18 -7.00
C LYS A 124 -23.01 23.30 -6.20
N ILE A 125 -22.86 23.23 -4.87
CA ILE A 125 -23.78 22.47 -4.01
C ILE A 125 -25.18 23.08 -4.06
N ALA A 126 -25.30 24.39 -3.83
CA ALA A 126 -26.57 25.09 -3.84
C ALA A 126 -27.31 24.93 -5.18
N THR A 127 -26.58 24.98 -6.30
CA THR A 127 -27.12 24.73 -7.65
C THR A 127 -27.64 23.29 -7.80
N GLN A 128 -26.86 22.29 -7.38
CA GLN A 128 -27.28 20.89 -7.44
C GLN A 128 -28.49 20.60 -6.52
N VAL A 129 -28.59 21.32 -5.42
CA VAL A 129 -29.68 21.21 -4.45
C VAL A 129 -30.97 21.85 -4.95
N ALA A 130 -30.91 23.14 -5.35
CA ALA A 130 -32.08 23.92 -5.74
C ALA A 130 -32.60 23.53 -7.12
N GLU A 131 -31.73 23.40 -8.12
CA GLU A 131 -32.14 23.15 -9.50
C GLU A 131 -32.28 21.66 -9.81
N ASN A 132 -31.30 20.86 -9.39
CA ASN A 132 -31.23 19.44 -9.74
C ASN A 132 -31.91 18.53 -8.70
N LYS A 133 -32.43 19.11 -7.61
CA LYS A 133 -33.11 18.40 -6.50
C LYS A 133 -32.31 17.22 -5.97
N ARG A 134 -30.98 17.37 -5.89
CA ARG A 134 -30.08 16.32 -5.40
C ARG A 134 -29.67 16.56 -3.95
N ARG A 135 -29.60 15.48 -3.17
CA ARG A 135 -29.12 15.52 -1.78
C ARG A 135 -27.59 15.48 -1.76
N PRO A 136 -26.90 16.48 -1.20
CA PRO A 136 -25.46 16.41 -1.03
C PRO A 136 -25.13 15.49 0.14
N ILE A 137 -24.10 14.68 -0.04
CA ILE A 137 -23.46 13.86 0.97
C ILE A 137 -22.00 14.24 0.97
N ILE A 138 -21.50 14.62 2.14
CA ILE A 138 -20.10 14.93 2.34
C ILE A 138 -19.37 13.63 2.64
N GLU A 139 -18.37 13.31 1.83
CA GLU A 139 -17.56 12.10 1.96
C GLU A 139 -16.09 12.50 2.08
N LYS A 140 -15.32 11.70 2.80
CA LYS A 140 -13.85 11.77 2.78
C LYS A 140 -13.36 10.66 1.87
N ASN A 141 -12.49 11.00 0.92
CA ASN A 141 -11.72 9.99 0.22
C ASN A 141 -10.69 9.37 1.18
N LEU A 142 -9.97 8.34 0.71
CA LEU A 142 -9.00 7.62 1.55
C LEU A 142 -7.81 8.45 2.03
N PHE A 143 -7.62 9.64 1.46
CA PHE A 143 -6.57 10.60 1.82
C PHE A 143 -7.09 11.68 2.77
N GLY A 144 -8.31 11.51 3.29
CA GLY A 144 -8.98 12.47 4.15
C GLY A 144 -9.49 13.72 3.42
N LYS A 145 -9.37 13.77 2.09
CA LYS A 145 -9.87 14.89 1.29
C LYS A 145 -11.38 14.80 1.21
N VAL A 146 -12.02 15.88 1.61
CA VAL A 146 -13.47 16.00 1.61
C VAL A 146 -13.95 16.28 0.18
N PHE A 147 -14.95 15.55 -0.28
CA PHE A 147 -15.67 15.82 -1.51
C PHE A 147 -17.17 15.67 -1.29
N THR A 148 -17.97 16.27 -2.17
CA THR A 148 -19.43 16.20 -2.11
C THR A 148 -19.95 15.30 -3.22
N ARG A 149 -20.72 14.28 -2.83
CA ARG A 149 -21.48 13.42 -3.73
C ARG A 149 -22.95 13.79 -3.68
N PHE A 150 -23.66 13.62 -4.79
CA PHE A 150 -25.07 14.02 -4.90
C PHE A 150 -25.96 12.81 -5.16
N LEU A 151 -26.91 12.55 -4.27
CA LEU A 151 -27.92 11.50 -4.44
C LEU A 151 -29.19 12.06 -5.10
N THR A 152 -29.73 11.30 -6.04
CA THR A 152 -31.04 11.55 -6.63
C THR A 152 -32.16 10.94 -5.78
N LYS A 153 -33.37 11.48 -5.90
CA LYS A 153 -34.56 10.89 -5.26
C LYS A 153 -34.75 9.46 -5.76
N PRO A 154 -34.97 8.47 -4.88
CA PRO A 154 -35.36 7.12 -5.29
C PRO A 154 -36.65 7.15 -6.12
N ALA A 155 -36.68 6.46 -7.25
CA ALA A 155 -37.85 6.41 -8.13
C ALA A 155 -39.01 5.61 -7.53
N VAL A 156 -38.69 4.55 -6.78
CA VAL A 156 -39.63 3.65 -6.12
C VAL A 156 -39.11 3.33 -4.72
N VAL A 157 -40.02 3.29 -3.74
CA VAL A 157 -39.71 2.80 -2.39
C VAL A 157 -39.58 1.28 -2.49
N GLN A 158 -38.40 0.75 -2.17
CA GLN A 158 -38.14 -0.68 -2.25
C GLN A 158 -37.40 -1.14 -1.00
N PRO A 159 -38.12 -1.68 0.01
CA PRO A 159 -37.49 -2.22 1.20
C PRO A 159 -36.63 -3.42 0.84
N ARG A 160 -35.41 -3.44 1.37
CA ARG A 160 -34.44 -4.51 1.11
C ARG A 160 -33.48 -4.69 2.28
N ILE A 161 -33.04 -5.93 2.45
CA ILE A 161 -31.97 -6.30 3.38
C ILE A 161 -30.77 -6.76 2.55
N SER A 162 -29.59 -6.31 2.94
CA SER A 162 -28.33 -6.68 2.32
C SER A 162 -27.33 -7.11 3.39
N LEU A 163 -26.44 -8.02 3.03
CA LEU A 163 -25.26 -8.37 3.81
C LEU A 163 -24.08 -7.57 3.30
N ILE A 164 -23.34 -6.97 4.23
CA ILE A 164 -22.12 -6.21 3.97
C ILE A 164 -20.95 -7.06 4.42
N PHE A 165 -20.25 -7.67 3.48
CA PHE A 165 -19.04 -8.44 3.75
C PHE A 165 -17.84 -7.50 3.76
N GLN A 166 -17.11 -7.47 4.87
CA GLN A 166 -15.89 -6.68 5.03
C GLN A 166 -14.69 -7.59 4.79
N PHE A 167 -14.01 -7.37 3.68
CA PHE A 167 -12.76 -8.01 3.33
C PHE A 167 -11.56 -7.16 3.75
N LYS A 168 -10.43 -7.82 3.93
CA LYS A 168 -9.12 -7.18 3.96
C LYS A 168 -8.20 -7.89 2.98
N MET A 169 -7.50 -7.10 2.17
CA MET A 169 -6.44 -7.56 1.30
C MET A 169 -5.11 -7.17 1.95
N SER A 170 -4.33 -8.15 2.38
CA SER A 170 -2.99 -7.96 2.95
C SER A 170 -1.93 -8.39 1.96
N SER A 171 -0.97 -7.52 1.67
CA SER A 171 0.21 -7.87 0.87
C SER A 171 1.39 -8.11 1.81
N TYR A 172 2.10 -9.20 1.57
CA TYR A 172 3.32 -9.58 2.27
C TYR A 172 4.47 -9.66 1.28
N LEU A 173 5.66 -9.23 1.71
CA LEU A 173 6.88 -9.47 0.95
C LEU A 173 7.20 -10.97 0.95
N GLY A 174 7.38 -11.53 -0.24
CA GLY A 174 7.88 -12.87 -0.46
C GLY A 174 9.38 -12.87 -0.76
N ASP A 175 9.83 -13.91 -1.45
CA ASP A 175 11.21 -14.02 -1.85
C ASP A 175 11.57 -12.99 -2.94
N TYR A 176 12.85 -12.70 -3.10
CA TYR A 176 13.30 -11.84 -4.19
C TYR A 176 14.40 -12.52 -4.99
N GLY A 177 14.58 -12.11 -6.24
CA GLY A 177 15.49 -12.79 -7.16
C GLY A 177 16.01 -11.91 -8.27
N ALA A 178 17.01 -12.42 -8.98
CA ALA A 178 17.56 -11.76 -10.15
C ALA A 178 16.70 -12.05 -11.39
N GLY A 179 16.16 -10.99 -11.99
CA GLY A 179 15.43 -11.01 -13.25
C GLY A 179 16.34 -10.94 -14.47
N ARG A 180 15.87 -10.26 -15.53
CA ARG A 180 16.60 -10.15 -16.79
C ARG A 180 17.94 -9.47 -16.61
N THR A 181 18.95 -9.92 -17.37
CA THR A 181 20.22 -9.21 -17.51
C THR A 181 19.97 -7.90 -18.22
N ILE A 182 20.28 -6.79 -17.54
CA ILE A 182 20.18 -5.43 -18.08
C ILE A 182 21.43 -5.13 -18.89
N LYS A 183 22.60 -5.45 -18.33
CA LYS A 183 23.89 -5.18 -18.97
C LYS A 183 24.96 -6.12 -18.48
N THR A 184 25.93 -6.37 -19.36
CA THR A 184 27.18 -7.04 -19.02
C THR A 184 28.34 -6.20 -19.51
N PHE A 185 29.38 -6.06 -18.71
CA PHE A 185 30.65 -5.53 -19.19
C PHE A 185 31.81 -6.15 -18.43
N SER A 186 33.00 -5.94 -18.98
CA SER A 186 34.22 -6.56 -18.50
C SER A 186 35.25 -5.48 -18.25
N LEU A 187 35.98 -5.59 -17.15
CA LEU A 187 37.14 -4.75 -16.84
C LEU A 187 38.39 -5.58 -17.01
N LEU A 188 39.29 -5.14 -17.89
CA LEU A 188 40.63 -5.67 -17.99
C LEU A 188 41.44 -5.35 -16.72
N PRO A 189 42.57 -6.06 -16.48
CA PRO A 189 43.43 -5.76 -15.34
C PRO A 189 43.85 -4.29 -15.25
N GLY A 190 43.55 -3.63 -14.13
CA GLY A 190 43.83 -2.21 -13.91
C GLY A 190 42.88 -1.22 -14.59
N GLU A 191 41.85 -1.70 -15.29
CA GLU A 191 40.85 -0.84 -15.93
C GLU A 191 39.87 -0.29 -14.89
N LYS A 192 39.52 0.99 -15.06
CA LYS A 192 38.52 1.71 -14.26
C LYS A 192 37.35 2.09 -15.15
N SER A 193 36.13 1.96 -14.63
CA SER A 193 34.93 2.40 -15.33
C SER A 193 33.94 3.01 -14.36
N THR A 194 33.22 4.02 -14.82
CA THR A 194 32.12 4.63 -14.06
C THR A 194 30.80 4.02 -14.51
N ILE A 195 30.03 3.51 -13.56
CA ILE A 195 28.69 3.02 -13.77
C ILE A 195 27.69 4.06 -13.31
N THR A 196 26.70 4.28 -14.17
CA THR A 196 25.53 5.10 -13.91
C THR A 196 24.30 4.21 -14.02
N ILE A 197 23.60 4.01 -12.90
CA ILE A 197 22.30 3.33 -12.89
C ILE A 197 21.21 4.39 -13.02
N ARG A 198 20.41 4.32 -14.09
CA ARG A 198 19.28 5.22 -14.35
C ARG A 198 17.96 4.47 -14.19
N ASP A 199 17.06 5.07 -13.42
CA ASP A 199 15.65 4.67 -13.33
C ASP A 199 14.81 5.69 -14.12
N PHE A 200 13.96 5.22 -15.05
CA PHE A 200 13.18 6.08 -15.96
C PHE A 200 11.90 6.68 -15.34
N THR A 201 11.76 6.69 -14.02
CA THR A 201 10.64 7.35 -13.30
C THR A 201 10.73 8.90 -13.29
N HIS A 202 10.92 9.49 -14.47
CA HIS A 202 11.40 10.87 -14.62
C HIS A 202 10.34 11.98 -14.62
N ARG A 203 9.06 11.64 -14.67
CA ARG A 203 7.96 12.60 -14.46
C ARG A 203 7.24 12.22 -13.18
N GLU A 204 6.84 13.20 -12.38
CA GLU A 204 6.05 12.98 -11.16
C GLU A 204 4.82 12.10 -11.44
N GLU A 205 4.20 12.27 -12.61
CA GLU A 205 3.11 11.43 -13.10
C GLU A 205 3.53 9.98 -13.38
N THR A 206 4.68 9.75 -14.03
CA THR A 206 5.20 8.40 -14.28
C THR A 206 5.62 7.71 -12.98
N LYS A 207 6.23 8.45 -12.05
CA LYS A 207 6.58 7.96 -10.72
C LYS A 207 5.31 7.52 -9.97
N LYS A 208 4.29 8.39 -9.90
CA LYS A 208 2.98 8.06 -9.32
C LYS A 208 2.33 6.84 -9.97
N ARG A 209 2.49 6.65 -11.28
CA ARG A 209 1.97 5.48 -12.01
C ARG A 209 2.79 4.19 -11.81
N SER A 210 4.08 4.31 -11.48
CA SER A 210 4.96 3.17 -11.20
C SER A 210 4.79 2.59 -9.79
N GLU A 211 4.11 3.33 -8.90
CA GLU A 211 3.75 2.89 -7.56
C GLU A 211 2.70 1.77 -7.62
N SER A 212 2.88 0.71 -6.83
CA SER A 212 1.94 -0.40 -6.79
C SER A 212 1.21 -0.42 -5.46
N VAL A 213 -0.04 -0.90 -5.47
CA VAL A 213 -0.81 -1.20 -4.25
C VAL A 213 -0.15 -2.27 -3.39
N LEU A 214 0.90 -2.95 -3.87
CA LEU A 214 1.61 -3.94 -3.05
C LEU A 214 2.74 -3.32 -2.23
N ASP A 215 3.38 -2.25 -2.72
CA ASP A 215 4.56 -1.63 -2.12
C ASP A 215 4.39 -0.18 -1.66
N SER A 216 3.33 0.51 -2.10
CA SER A 216 3.04 1.89 -1.74
C SER A 216 1.55 2.14 -1.53
N PHE A 217 1.23 3.06 -0.62
CA PHE A 217 -0.12 3.61 -0.44
C PHE A 217 -0.16 5.01 -1.05
N SER A 218 -0.76 5.17 -2.22
CA SER A 218 -0.90 6.48 -2.88
C SER A 218 -2.29 6.72 -3.47
N GLU A 219 -2.64 8.00 -3.60
CA GLU A 219 -3.97 8.44 -4.07
C GLU A 219 -4.25 7.98 -5.50
N HIS A 220 -3.20 7.97 -6.31
CA HIS A 220 -3.27 7.49 -7.67
C HIS A 220 -3.68 6.01 -7.72
N THR A 221 -2.98 5.15 -6.99
CA THR A 221 -3.23 3.70 -6.96
C THR A 221 -4.64 3.35 -6.49
N VAL A 222 -5.13 4.03 -5.46
CA VAL A 222 -6.51 3.85 -4.97
C VAL A 222 -7.52 4.24 -6.04
N ASN A 223 -7.33 5.41 -6.66
CA ASN A 223 -8.26 5.91 -7.67
C ASN A 223 -8.30 5.02 -8.92
N GLU A 224 -7.18 4.40 -9.31
CA GLU A 224 -7.15 3.44 -10.42
C GLU A 224 -7.93 2.15 -10.11
N ILE A 225 -7.72 1.57 -8.93
CA ILE A 225 -8.47 0.39 -8.48
C ILE A 225 -9.97 0.71 -8.41
N GLN A 226 -10.30 1.87 -7.85
CA GLN A 226 -11.67 2.35 -7.77
C GLN A 226 -12.31 2.50 -9.15
N SER A 227 -11.60 3.14 -10.10
CA SER A 227 -12.09 3.35 -11.46
C SER A 227 -12.32 2.03 -12.20
N TYR A 228 -11.41 1.06 -12.02
CA TYR A 228 -11.58 -0.29 -12.57
C TYR A 228 -12.82 -0.99 -12.00
N ILE A 229 -13.02 -0.93 -10.67
CA ILE A 229 -14.17 -1.52 -10.01
C ILE A 229 -15.47 -0.85 -10.48
N GLU A 230 -15.50 0.48 -10.58
CA GLU A 230 -16.63 1.24 -11.09
C GLU A 230 -16.98 0.84 -12.53
N GLU A 231 -15.98 0.73 -13.41
CA GLU A 231 -16.17 0.30 -14.79
C GLU A 231 -16.75 -1.12 -14.88
N LYS A 232 -16.23 -2.06 -14.09
CA LYS A 232 -16.76 -3.43 -14.02
C LYS A 232 -18.18 -3.47 -13.48
N ASN A 233 -18.50 -2.66 -12.47
CA ASN A 233 -19.85 -2.54 -11.94
C ASN A 233 -20.82 -1.96 -12.99
N GLN A 234 -20.42 -0.93 -13.74
CA GLN A 234 -21.26 -0.32 -14.79
C GLN A 234 -21.58 -1.29 -15.94
N ARG A 235 -20.60 -2.08 -16.40
CA ARG A 235 -20.86 -3.08 -17.45
C ARG A 235 -21.80 -4.18 -16.98
N ASN A 236 -21.68 -4.60 -15.72
CA ASN A 236 -22.59 -5.59 -15.12
C ASN A 236 -24.01 -5.02 -14.93
N PHE A 237 -24.15 -3.70 -14.77
CA PHE A 237 -25.44 -2.99 -14.62
C PHE A 237 -26.28 -2.98 -15.91
N GLN A 238 -25.67 -3.06 -17.10
CA GLN A 238 -26.40 -3.06 -18.39
C GLN A 238 -27.09 -4.40 -18.70
N ILE A 239 -26.68 -5.49 -18.07
CA ILE A 239 -27.15 -6.85 -18.38
C ILE A 239 -28.43 -7.22 -17.58
N ALA A 240 -28.70 -6.54 -16.46
CA ALA A 240 -29.87 -6.80 -15.62
C ALA A 240 -30.73 -5.53 -15.50
N GLY A 241 -31.84 -5.53 -16.23
CA GLY A 241 -32.70 -4.39 -16.56
C GLY A 241 -32.98 -3.38 -15.43
N ALA A 242 -32.92 -2.11 -15.83
CA ALA A 242 -33.41 -0.88 -15.21
C ALA A 242 -34.15 -0.99 -13.86
N VAL A 243 -33.40 -0.94 -12.74
CA VAL A 243 -33.83 -0.29 -11.50
C VAL A 243 -32.69 0.61 -11.02
N SER A 244 -32.77 1.87 -11.44
CA SER A 244 -31.86 2.96 -11.12
C SER A 244 -32.14 3.55 -9.74
N ALA A 245 -31.40 3.09 -8.74
CA ALA A 245 -31.07 3.88 -7.57
C ALA A 245 -29.65 3.51 -7.15
N SER A 246 -28.69 4.30 -7.64
CA SER A 246 -27.27 4.30 -7.32
C SER A 246 -27.07 4.57 -5.82
N MET A 247 -27.30 3.55 -5.00
CA MET A 247 -26.86 3.56 -3.60
C MET A 247 -25.45 2.99 -3.54
N GLU A 248 -24.51 3.74 -4.12
CA GLU A 248 -23.08 3.54 -3.87
C GLU A 248 -22.82 3.94 -2.44
N TYR A 249 -22.66 2.97 -1.54
CA TYR A 249 -22.20 3.23 -0.19
C TYR A 249 -20.68 3.20 -0.18
N LYS A 250 -20.07 4.26 -0.69
CA LYS A 250 -18.66 4.56 -0.40
C LYS A 250 -18.68 5.45 0.82
N THR A 251 -18.29 4.88 1.96
CA THR A 251 -17.90 5.63 3.17
C THR A 251 -18.82 6.79 3.58
N SER A 252 -20.11 6.53 3.83
CA SER A 252 -20.96 7.51 4.49
C SER A 252 -20.58 7.59 5.97
N ALA A 253 -20.07 8.75 6.40
CA ALA A 253 -19.76 9.09 7.79
C ALA A 253 -20.94 8.91 8.78
N ASN A 254 -22.16 8.67 8.28
CA ASN A 254 -23.39 8.59 9.07
C ASN A 254 -23.87 7.17 9.42
N LEU A 255 -23.15 6.12 9.00
CA LEU A 255 -23.57 4.73 9.28
C LEU A 255 -22.74 4.06 10.38
N GLY A 256 -21.80 4.77 11.01
CA GLY A 256 -20.99 4.25 12.11
C GLY A 256 -20.10 3.05 11.76
N ILE A 257 -20.06 2.63 10.49
CA ILE A 257 -19.26 1.49 10.01
C ILE A 257 -18.39 1.95 8.84
N PRO A 258 -17.05 1.83 8.94
CA PRO A 258 -16.17 2.06 7.81
C PRO A 258 -16.39 0.93 6.79
N LEU A 259 -16.88 1.28 5.60
CA LEU A 259 -17.10 0.32 4.49
C LEU A 259 -15.80 -0.02 3.73
N GLY A 260 -14.65 0.21 4.35
CA GLY A 260 -13.35 -0.01 3.74
C GLY A 260 -13.01 0.94 2.60
N ASP A 261 -11.82 0.72 2.04
CA ASP A 261 -11.18 1.56 1.04
C ASP A 261 -11.81 1.39 -0.34
N PHE A 262 -12.40 0.22 -0.58
CA PHE A 262 -13.02 -0.15 -1.85
C PHE A 262 -14.41 -0.74 -1.62
N THR A 263 -15.41 -0.33 -2.40
CA THR A 263 -16.75 -0.95 -2.39
C THR A 263 -16.96 -1.78 -3.66
N LEU A 264 -17.08 -3.09 -3.49
CA LEU A 264 -17.26 -4.09 -4.53
C LEU A 264 -18.75 -4.42 -4.67
N GLY A 265 -19.30 -4.27 -5.88
CA GLY A 265 -20.66 -4.72 -6.18
C GLY A 265 -21.79 -3.77 -5.78
N VAL A 266 -21.62 -2.45 -5.94
CA VAL A 266 -22.79 -1.58 -5.90
C VAL A 266 -23.64 -1.82 -7.15
N GLY A 267 -24.68 -2.64 -7.01
CA GLY A 267 -25.68 -2.84 -8.07
C GLY A 267 -25.65 -4.19 -8.76
N MET A 268 -25.46 -5.30 -8.03
CA MET A 268 -26.03 -6.56 -8.50
C MET A 268 -27.57 -6.43 -8.50
N SER A 269 -28.13 -6.21 -9.68
CA SER A 269 -29.55 -6.36 -10.04
C SER A 269 -29.94 -7.83 -10.29
N SER A 270 -29.09 -8.78 -9.90
CA SER A 270 -29.50 -10.16 -9.66
C SER A 270 -29.68 -10.32 -8.15
N GLY A 271 -30.92 -10.13 -7.69
CA GLY A 271 -31.32 -10.46 -6.32
C GLY A 271 -30.86 -11.87 -6.00
N PHE A 272 -30.20 -12.03 -4.86
CA PHE A 272 -29.74 -13.33 -4.44
C PHE A 272 -30.94 -14.12 -3.94
N SER A 273 -31.57 -14.89 -4.86
CA SER A 273 -32.68 -15.78 -4.54
C SER A 273 -32.35 -16.60 -3.30
N MET A 274 -33.34 -16.88 -2.46
CA MET A 274 -33.23 -17.85 -1.35
C MET A 274 -32.67 -19.23 -1.78
N ASN A 275 -32.56 -19.50 -3.10
CA ASN A 275 -31.94 -20.68 -3.69
C ASN A 275 -30.50 -20.50 -4.22
N GLY A 276 -29.96 -19.28 -4.27
CA GLY A 276 -28.56 -19.01 -4.63
C GLY A 276 -27.60 -19.32 -3.46
N SER A 277 -26.30 -19.49 -3.75
CA SER A 277 -25.24 -19.61 -2.72
C SER A 277 -24.41 -18.34 -2.58
N ILE A 278 -24.46 -17.63 -1.44
CA ILE A 278 -23.76 -16.34 -1.20
C ILE A 278 -22.28 -16.43 -1.57
N SER A 279 -21.72 -17.62 -1.44
CA SER A 279 -20.36 -17.96 -1.85
C SER A 279 -20.04 -17.59 -3.30
N SER A 280 -20.97 -17.72 -4.25
CA SER A 280 -20.73 -17.30 -5.64
C SER A 280 -20.60 -15.79 -5.77
N ALA A 281 -21.40 -15.02 -5.03
CA ALA A 281 -21.28 -13.57 -4.98
C ALA A 281 -19.94 -13.15 -4.36
N LEU A 282 -19.55 -13.78 -3.25
CA LEU A 282 -18.24 -13.55 -2.61
C LEU A 282 -17.09 -13.89 -3.56
N GLN A 283 -17.20 -14.99 -4.32
CA GLN A 283 -16.19 -15.39 -5.30
C GLN A 283 -16.08 -14.34 -6.41
N THR A 284 -17.19 -13.93 -7.04
CA THR A 284 -17.18 -12.91 -8.11
C THR A 284 -16.58 -11.58 -7.63
N GLN A 285 -16.85 -11.18 -6.39
CA GLN A 285 -16.31 -9.94 -5.82
C GLN A 285 -14.83 -10.06 -5.49
N THR A 286 -14.40 -11.20 -4.96
CA THR A 286 -12.99 -11.51 -4.72
C THR A 286 -12.22 -11.53 -6.05
N GLU A 287 -12.78 -12.12 -7.10
CA GLU A 287 -12.22 -12.11 -8.46
C GLU A 287 -12.15 -10.69 -9.05
N THR A 288 -13.15 -9.84 -8.77
CA THR A 288 -13.15 -8.44 -9.20
C THR A 288 -12.03 -7.65 -8.52
N LEU A 289 -11.86 -7.80 -7.20
CA LEU A 289 -10.77 -7.18 -6.46
C LEU A 289 -9.41 -7.68 -6.95
N LYS A 290 -9.26 -9.00 -7.10
CA LYS A 290 -8.07 -9.64 -7.67
C LYS A 290 -7.74 -9.08 -9.06
N GLY A 291 -8.74 -8.93 -9.92
CA GLY A 291 -8.61 -8.36 -11.25
C GLY A 291 -8.16 -6.91 -11.23
N ALA A 292 -8.76 -6.07 -10.38
CA ALA A 292 -8.40 -4.66 -10.21
C ALA A 292 -6.96 -4.50 -9.71
N THR A 293 -6.59 -5.24 -8.67
CA THR A 293 -5.23 -5.28 -8.14
C THR A 293 -4.23 -5.76 -9.18
N SER A 294 -4.53 -6.84 -9.90
CA SER A 294 -3.64 -7.35 -10.94
C SER A 294 -3.48 -6.38 -12.12
N TYR A 295 -4.54 -5.68 -12.51
CA TYR A 295 -4.47 -4.64 -13.54
C TYR A 295 -3.54 -3.50 -13.11
N GLN A 296 -3.73 -2.99 -11.89
CA GLN A 296 -2.91 -1.92 -11.32
C GLN A 296 -1.44 -2.34 -11.19
N VAL A 297 -1.19 -3.55 -10.70
CA VAL A 297 0.17 -4.10 -10.56
C VAL A 297 0.85 -4.26 -11.92
N GLN A 298 0.14 -4.75 -12.95
CA GLN A 298 0.70 -4.88 -14.30
C GLN A 298 1.04 -3.53 -14.92
N GLN A 299 0.18 -2.53 -14.72
CA GLN A 299 0.43 -1.17 -15.16
C GLN A 299 1.66 -0.58 -14.47
N ALA A 300 1.72 -0.69 -13.13
CA ALA A 300 2.86 -0.23 -12.34
C ALA A 300 4.16 -0.94 -12.75
N ASP A 301 4.13 -2.26 -12.90
CA ASP A 301 5.28 -3.07 -13.33
C ASP A 301 5.77 -2.68 -14.73
N SER A 302 4.84 -2.44 -15.67
CA SER A 302 5.18 -2.04 -17.05
C SER A 302 5.99 -0.75 -17.13
N LEU A 303 5.83 0.14 -16.15
CA LEU A 303 6.52 1.43 -16.06
C LEU A 303 7.85 1.37 -15.30
N ARG A 304 8.20 0.20 -14.73
CA ARG A 304 9.48 -0.02 -14.04
C ARG A 304 10.54 -0.48 -15.03
N GLU A 305 11.11 0.50 -15.73
CA GLU A 305 12.22 0.31 -16.65
C GLU A 305 13.52 0.86 -16.03
N ILE A 306 14.60 0.09 -16.16
CA ILE A 306 15.95 0.45 -15.69
C ILE A 306 16.90 0.35 -16.87
N GLU A 307 17.79 1.34 -17.00
CA GLU A 307 18.95 1.30 -17.88
C GLU A 307 20.24 1.45 -17.06
N VAL A 308 21.26 0.67 -17.42
CA VAL A 308 22.59 0.79 -16.84
C VAL A 308 23.54 1.32 -17.91
N ASN A 309 24.05 2.53 -17.69
CA ASN A 309 25.03 3.15 -18.56
C ASN A 309 26.44 3.00 -18.00
N THR A 310 27.40 2.78 -18.88
CA THR A 310 28.81 2.56 -18.55
C THR A 310 29.60 3.48 -19.45
N GLU A 311 30.29 4.45 -18.87
CA GLU A 311 31.06 5.44 -19.61
C GLU A 311 32.53 5.40 -19.15
N THR A 312 33.44 5.44 -20.12
CA THR A 312 34.89 5.52 -19.90
C THR A 312 35.43 6.96 -19.96
N SER A 313 34.56 7.96 -20.18
CA SER A 313 34.91 9.38 -20.13
C SER A 313 33.91 10.19 -19.31
N SER A 314 34.41 11.05 -18.44
CA SER A 314 33.63 11.88 -17.52
C SER A 314 32.79 12.94 -18.23
N THR A 315 31.58 12.60 -18.67
CA THR A 315 30.57 13.59 -19.03
C THR A 315 29.38 13.44 -18.10
N VAL A 316 29.38 14.23 -17.03
CA VAL A 316 28.27 14.36 -16.10
C VAL A 316 27.12 15.04 -16.84
N ILE A 317 26.17 14.26 -17.32
CA ILE A 317 24.90 14.78 -17.83
C ILE A 317 24.08 15.18 -16.60
N SER A 318 24.01 16.48 -16.32
CA SER A 318 23.15 17.01 -15.29
C SER A 318 21.73 17.14 -15.84
N GLU A 319 20.92 16.10 -15.65
CA GLU A 319 19.49 16.28 -15.51
C GLU A 319 19.06 15.60 -14.21
N THR A 320 17.89 15.99 -13.70
CA THR A 320 17.36 15.69 -12.36
C THR A 320 16.99 14.20 -12.19
N GLU A 321 17.95 13.31 -12.42
CA GLU A 321 17.83 11.86 -12.33
C GLU A 321 18.31 11.39 -10.95
N GLN A 322 17.66 10.38 -10.35
CA GLN A 322 18.28 9.63 -9.25
C GLN A 322 19.34 8.70 -9.84
N THR A 323 20.45 9.30 -10.27
CA THR A 323 21.57 8.61 -10.87
C THR A 323 22.54 8.20 -9.78
N ILE A 324 22.64 6.89 -9.54
CA ILE A 324 23.67 6.34 -8.66
C ILE A 324 24.93 6.16 -9.52
N VAL A 325 25.92 7.01 -9.25
CA VAL A 325 27.24 6.95 -9.90
C VAL A 325 28.21 6.19 -8.99
N ARG A 326 28.88 5.16 -9.52
CA ARG A 326 29.95 4.44 -8.83
C ARG A 326 31.12 4.21 -9.77
N GLU A 327 32.33 4.37 -9.25
CA GLU A 327 33.55 3.98 -9.95
C GLU A 327 33.93 2.56 -9.54
N LEU A 328 34.15 1.68 -10.53
CA LEU A 328 34.67 0.34 -10.32
C LEU A 328 36.05 0.21 -10.93
N GLU A 329 36.93 -0.50 -10.24
CA GLU A 329 38.29 -0.81 -10.67
C GLU A 329 38.54 -2.31 -10.58
N ASN A 330 39.14 -2.89 -11.62
CA ASN A 330 39.62 -4.26 -11.54
C ASN A 330 41.03 -4.31 -10.90
N ILE A 331 41.04 -4.61 -9.60
CA ILE A 331 42.26 -4.77 -8.81
C ILE A 331 43.05 -6.04 -9.22
N ASN A 332 42.42 -6.99 -9.93
CA ASN A 332 43.13 -8.19 -10.38
C ASN A 332 44.13 -7.84 -11.46
N LYS A 333 45.36 -8.30 -11.25
CA LYS A 333 46.52 -8.00 -12.12
C LYS A 333 46.61 -8.87 -13.36
N SER A 334 45.91 -10.00 -13.42
CA SER A 334 46.05 -10.95 -14.53
C SER A 334 44.74 -11.41 -15.15
N ARG A 335 43.59 -11.12 -14.54
CA ARG A 335 42.30 -11.71 -14.96
C ARG A 335 41.26 -10.62 -15.18
N VAL A 336 40.44 -10.83 -16.20
CA VAL A 336 39.28 -9.99 -16.48
C VAL A 336 38.27 -10.13 -15.34
N LEU A 337 37.66 -9.03 -14.91
CA LEU A 337 36.52 -9.04 -14.01
C LEU A 337 35.26 -8.74 -14.81
N ASN A 338 34.32 -9.68 -14.83
CA ASN A 338 33.06 -9.54 -15.56
C ASN A 338 31.95 -9.12 -14.60
N PHE A 339 31.21 -8.07 -14.94
CA PHE A 339 30.06 -7.64 -14.19
C PHE A 339 28.79 -7.97 -14.96
N VAL A 340 27.83 -8.59 -14.29
CA VAL A 340 26.50 -8.90 -14.80
C VAL A 340 25.47 -8.16 -13.96
N PHE A 341 24.80 -7.18 -14.55
CA PHE A 341 23.73 -6.42 -13.94
C PHE A 341 22.40 -7.08 -14.28
N ARG A 342 21.66 -7.47 -13.26
CA ARG A 342 20.32 -8.06 -13.42
C ARG A 342 19.30 -7.19 -12.69
N GLN A 343 18.11 -7.07 -13.26
CA GLN A 343 17.01 -6.37 -12.60
C GLN A 343 16.57 -7.14 -11.36
N LEU A 344 16.41 -6.47 -10.21
CA LEU A 344 15.89 -7.13 -9.01
C LEU A 344 14.37 -7.30 -9.13
N LEU A 345 13.89 -8.52 -8.91
CA LEU A 345 12.48 -8.89 -8.83
C LEU A 345 12.07 -9.16 -7.38
N GLN A 346 10.92 -8.63 -6.96
CA GLN A 346 10.35 -8.86 -5.64
C GLN A 346 9.04 -9.63 -5.76
N GLU A 347 8.91 -10.74 -5.05
CA GLU A 347 7.63 -11.43 -4.88
C GLU A 347 6.78 -10.74 -3.81
N PHE A 348 5.48 -10.66 -4.08
CA PHE A 348 4.44 -10.23 -3.15
C PHE A 348 3.39 -11.32 -3.06
N VAL A 349 3.09 -11.75 -1.84
CA VAL A 349 1.99 -12.67 -1.53
C VAL A 349 0.82 -11.85 -1.04
N THR A 350 -0.23 -11.75 -1.85
CA THR A 350 -1.45 -11.02 -1.50
C THR A 350 -2.52 -11.99 -1.02
N ILE A 351 -3.02 -11.79 0.20
CA ILE A 351 -4.06 -12.60 0.83
C ILE A 351 -5.31 -11.72 1.01
N THR A 352 -6.41 -12.09 0.36
CA THR A 352 -7.73 -11.49 0.58
C THR A 352 -8.52 -12.37 1.52
N TYR A 353 -8.98 -11.84 2.65
CA TYR A 353 -9.75 -12.60 3.63
C TYR A 353 -11.01 -11.84 4.07
N LEU A 354 -12.06 -12.59 4.41
CA LEU A 354 -13.28 -12.09 5.01
C LEU A 354 -13.04 -11.82 6.50
N GLU A 355 -13.07 -10.55 6.90
CA GLU A 355 -12.86 -10.12 8.27
C GLU A 355 -14.17 -10.05 9.05
N ASP A 356 -15.21 -9.40 8.53
CA ASP A 356 -16.46 -9.17 9.25
C ASP A 356 -17.69 -9.16 8.34
N VAL A 357 -18.88 -9.27 8.92
CA VAL A 357 -20.17 -9.19 8.22
C VAL A 357 -21.13 -8.31 9.00
N ASN A 358 -21.65 -7.28 8.34
CA ASN A 358 -22.71 -6.42 8.85
C ASN A 358 -24.00 -6.61 8.04
N ILE A 359 -25.14 -6.24 8.61
CA ILE A 359 -26.44 -6.34 7.96
C ILE A 359 -27.00 -4.95 7.76
N MET A 360 -27.41 -4.65 6.54
CA MET A 360 -27.99 -3.37 6.17
C MET A 360 -29.44 -3.54 5.75
N PHE A 361 -30.30 -2.69 6.27
CA PHE A 361 -31.65 -2.47 5.78
C PHE A 361 -31.75 -1.08 5.15
N THR A 362 -32.50 -0.97 4.05
CA THR A 362 -32.87 0.33 3.46
C THR A 362 -34.16 0.19 2.66
N ASN A 363 -34.96 1.25 2.57
CA ASN A 363 -36.11 1.33 1.65
C ASN A 363 -35.84 2.25 0.44
N GLY A 364 -34.57 2.60 0.22
CA GLY A 364 -34.15 3.57 -0.79
C GLY A 364 -33.88 4.97 -0.21
N TYR A 365 -34.47 5.30 0.93
CA TYR A 365 -34.27 6.60 1.60
C TYR A 365 -33.17 6.49 2.65
N PRO A 366 -32.18 7.41 2.67
CA PRO A 366 -31.11 7.38 3.67
C PRO A 366 -31.63 7.46 5.11
N GLU A 367 -32.74 8.17 5.35
CA GLU A 367 -33.38 8.35 6.67
C GLU A 367 -33.88 7.05 7.29
N LYS A 368 -34.17 6.04 6.46
CA LYS A 368 -34.63 4.71 6.89
C LYS A 368 -33.56 3.64 6.73
N THR A 369 -32.32 4.03 6.43
CA THR A 369 -31.21 3.10 6.35
C THR A 369 -30.72 2.74 7.75
N ARG A 370 -30.54 1.45 8.00
CA ARG A 370 -29.98 0.94 9.26
C ARG A 370 -28.89 -0.07 8.94
N ILE A 371 -27.77 0.03 9.64
CA ILE A 371 -26.72 -0.99 9.60
C ILE A 371 -26.50 -1.51 11.00
N VAL A 372 -26.51 -2.83 11.15
CA VAL A 372 -26.37 -3.51 12.44
C VAL A 372 -25.33 -4.63 12.33
N LYS A 373 -24.77 -5.00 13.47
CA LYS A 373 -23.87 -6.17 13.58
C LYS A 373 -24.68 -7.46 13.67
N LEU A 374 -24.01 -8.61 13.49
CA LEU A 374 -24.65 -9.93 13.56
C LEU A 374 -25.44 -10.21 14.85
N ASN A 375 -24.99 -9.69 15.99
CA ASN A 375 -25.66 -9.86 17.28
C ASN A 375 -27.00 -9.08 17.37
N GLN A 376 -27.21 -8.10 16.50
CA GLN A 376 -28.42 -7.28 16.42
C GLN A 376 -29.33 -7.69 15.26
N LEU A 377 -29.02 -8.79 14.57
CA LEU A 377 -29.80 -9.26 13.43
C LEU A 377 -31.27 -9.49 13.82
N ASP A 378 -31.53 -10.13 14.96
CA ASP A 378 -32.89 -10.44 15.41
C ASP A 378 -33.72 -9.19 15.66
N GLU A 379 -33.11 -8.19 16.28
CA GLU A 379 -33.74 -6.90 16.53
C GLU A 379 -34.10 -6.24 15.20
N LEU A 380 -33.15 -6.18 14.25
CA LEU A 380 -33.40 -5.59 12.93
C LEU A 380 -34.52 -6.32 12.18
N LEU A 381 -34.47 -7.65 12.09
CA LEU A 381 -35.48 -8.45 11.39
C LEU A 381 -36.87 -8.25 12.02
N SER A 382 -36.96 -8.24 13.35
CA SER A 382 -38.23 -8.00 14.05
C SER A 382 -38.79 -6.59 13.83
N GLN A 383 -37.92 -5.61 13.59
CA GLN A 383 -38.31 -4.24 13.32
C GLN A 383 -38.83 -4.09 11.89
N VAL A 384 -38.23 -4.73 10.89
CA VAL A 384 -38.51 -4.46 9.47
C VAL A 384 -39.39 -5.49 8.76
N LEU A 385 -39.42 -6.74 9.25
CA LEU A 385 -40.18 -7.85 8.65
C LEU A 385 -41.45 -8.20 9.44
N ASN A 386 -42.38 -8.86 8.76
CA ASN A 386 -43.53 -9.51 9.35
C ASN A 386 -43.11 -10.79 10.10
N ASN A 387 -43.83 -11.14 11.19
CA ASN A 387 -43.44 -12.23 12.09
C ASN A 387 -43.26 -13.59 11.39
N GLU A 388 -44.01 -13.84 10.32
CA GLU A 388 -43.98 -15.10 9.56
C GLU A 388 -42.65 -15.29 8.80
N SER A 389 -42.08 -14.21 8.26
CA SER A 389 -40.88 -14.25 7.41
C SER A 389 -39.57 -14.18 8.20
N ILE A 390 -39.61 -13.77 9.48
CA ILE A 390 -38.39 -13.57 10.30
C ILE A 390 -37.56 -14.85 10.39
N ASN A 391 -38.19 -15.98 10.70
CA ASN A 391 -37.48 -17.24 10.90
C ASN A 391 -36.85 -17.76 9.61
N GLU A 392 -37.54 -17.59 8.48
CA GLU A 392 -37.04 -17.99 7.16
C GLU A 392 -35.80 -17.17 6.78
N VAL A 393 -35.89 -15.84 6.83
CA VAL A 393 -34.78 -14.94 6.50
C VAL A 393 -33.59 -15.13 7.44
N ARG A 394 -33.84 -15.28 8.75
CA ARG A 394 -32.79 -15.56 9.74
C ARG A 394 -32.05 -16.85 9.41
N ASN A 395 -32.79 -17.94 9.20
CA ASN A 395 -32.20 -19.24 8.93
C ASN A 395 -31.42 -19.22 7.61
N PHE A 396 -31.92 -18.52 6.60
CA PHE A 396 -31.19 -18.32 5.35
C PHE A 396 -29.84 -17.62 5.58
N ILE A 397 -29.83 -16.49 6.31
CA ILE A 397 -28.59 -15.76 6.62
C ILE A 397 -27.61 -16.67 7.37
N TYR A 398 -28.07 -17.39 8.40
CA TYR A 398 -27.21 -18.27 9.18
C TYR A 398 -26.65 -19.43 8.36
N LEU A 399 -27.47 -20.10 7.55
CA LEU A 399 -27.02 -21.21 6.71
C LEU A 399 -25.89 -20.80 5.76
N GLN A 400 -26.00 -19.61 5.17
CA GLN A 400 -25.00 -19.08 4.26
C GLN A 400 -23.71 -18.69 5.00
N LEU A 401 -23.80 -18.01 6.15
CA LEU A 401 -22.64 -17.64 6.95
C LEU A 401 -21.96 -18.83 7.64
N CYS A 402 -22.67 -19.92 7.89
CA CYS A 402 -22.10 -21.17 8.38
C CYS A 402 -21.36 -21.97 7.29
N SER A 403 -21.55 -21.64 6.01
CA SER A 403 -21.10 -22.44 4.87
C SER A 403 -20.30 -21.63 3.84
N ILE A 404 -19.41 -20.76 4.29
CA ILE A 404 -18.54 -19.97 3.40
C ILE A 404 -17.39 -20.86 2.92
N PHE A 405 -17.13 -20.88 1.61
CA PHE A 405 -15.96 -21.57 1.07
C PHE A 405 -14.71 -20.74 1.27
N ASP A 406 -13.65 -21.36 1.79
CA ASP A 406 -12.32 -20.80 1.79
C ASP A 406 -11.62 -20.98 0.42
N TYR A 407 -10.40 -20.44 0.29
CA TYR A 407 -9.58 -20.53 -0.90
C TYR A 407 -9.21 -21.97 -1.32
N THR A 408 -9.36 -22.96 -0.43
CA THR A 408 -9.14 -24.38 -0.74
C THR A 408 -10.40 -25.09 -1.24
N GLY A 409 -11.55 -24.41 -1.22
CA GLY A 409 -12.86 -24.99 -1.50
C GLY A 409 -13.46 -25.75 -0.31
N THR A 410 -12.93 -25.54 0.90
CA THR A 410 -13.46 -26.14 2.13
C THR A 410 -14.49 -25.21 2.75
N ARG A 411 -15.61 -25.76 3.23
CA ARG A 411 -16.63 -24.98 3.95
C ARG A 411 -16.18 -24.68 5.38
N VAL A 412 -16.21 -23.41 5.75
CA VAL A 412 -15.83 -22.91 7.07
C VAL A 412 -16.98 -22.07 7.63
N SER A 413 -17.35 -22.32 8.89
CA SER A 413 -18.35 -21.51 9.58
C SER A 413 -17.75 -20.19 10.03
N PHE A 414 -18.32 -19.09 9.54
CA PHE A 414 -17.93 -17.74 9.93
C PHE A 414 -18.51 -17.31 11.28
N ILE A 415 -19.70 -17.82 11.60
CA ILE A 415 -20.46 -17.48 12.81
C ILE A 415 -20.48 -18.64 13.80
N GLU A 416 -20.75 -18.30 15.07
CA GLU A 416 -21.01 -19.24 16.15
C GLU A 416 -22.21 -18.76 16.99
N LYS A 417 -22.96 -19.71 17.55
CA LYS A 417 -23.97 -19.43 18.57
C LYS A 417 -23.28 -19.37 19.94
N VAL A 418 -23.61 -18.35 20.72
CA VAL A 418 -23.07 -18.12 22.06
C VAL A 418 -24.22 -18.11 23.04
N ASP A 419 -24.11 -18.98 24.04
CA ASP A 419 -24.98 -19.02 25.20
C ASP A 419 -24.12 -18.53 26.39
N GLU A 420 -24.37 -17.31 26.86
CA GLU A 420 -23.64 -16.68 27.95
C GLU A 420 -24.62 -16.33 29.09
N SER A 421 -24.25 -16.67 30.32
CA SER A 421 -25.01 -16.24 31.50
C SER A 421 -24.44 -14.93 32.02
N LEU A 422 -25.24 -13.87 31.94
CA LEU A 422 -24.85 -12.54 32.38
C LEU A 422 -25.07 -12.43 33.88
N VAL A 423 -23.97 -12.36 34.62
CA VAL A 423 -23.95 -12.00 36.04
C VAL A 423 -23.70 -10.51 36.17
N ASN A 424 -24.46 -9.83 37.02
CA ASN A 424 -24.17 -8.44 37.35
C ASN A 424 -22.83 -8.35 38.08
N CYS A 425 -21.79 -7.84 37.40
CA CYS A 425 -20.45 -7.73 37.97
C CYS A 425 -20.34 -6.73 39.14
N ILE A 426 -21.38 -5.92 39.39
CA ILE A 426 -21.43 -4.94 40.47
C ILE A 426 -22.15 -5.50 41.70
N THR A 427 -23.29 -6.17 41.53
CA THR A 427 -24.09 -6.68 42.65
C THR A 427 -23.91 -8.18 42.91
N GLY A 428 -23.33 -8.93 41.96
CA GLY A 428 -23.25 -10.38 42.01
C GLY A 428 -24.61 -11.09 41.88
N GLU A 429 -25.69 -10.34 41.62
CA GLU A 429 -27.06 -10.85 41.56
C GLU A 429 -27.63 -10.83 40.14
N GLY A 430 -28.43 -11.85 39.83
CA GLY A 430 -29.13 -12.02 38.56
C GLY A 430 -28.29 -12.80 37.57
N ASP A 431 -28.74 -14.03 37.29
CA ASP A 431 -28.27 -14.83 36.17
C ASP A 431 -29.28 -14.62 35.03
N LYS A 432 -28.87 -13.90 33.99
CA LYS A 432 -29.68 -13.80 32.78
C LYS A 432 -28.97 -14.55 31.66
N ASP A 433 -29.51 -15.70 31.31
CA ASP A 433 -29.07 -16.44 30.13
C ASP A 433 -29.43 -15.63 28.87
N VAL A 434 -28.40 -15.26 28.11
CA VAL A 434 -28.53 -14.59 26.82
C VAL A 434 -27.89 -15.46 25.74
N SER A 435 -28.69 -15.77 24.73
CA SER A 435 -28.26 -16.45 23.52
C SER A 435 -28.14 -15.44 22.39
N TYR A 436 -26.99 -15.37 21.72
CA TYR A 436 -26.80 -14.52 20.54
C TYR A 436 -25.82 -15.15 19.54
N VAL A 437 -25.80 -14.63 18.32
CA VAL A 437 -24.88 -15.05 17.26
C VAL A 437 -23.79 -14.01 17.07
N ARG A 438 -22.54 -14.45 16.94
CA ARG A 438 -21.39 -13.58 16.66
C ARG A 438 -20.43 -14.21 15.66
N LYS A 439 -19.47 -13.42 15.15
CA LYS A 439 -18.29 -13.94 14.45
C LYS A 439 -17.57 -14.94 15.35
N LYS A 440 -17.22 -16.11 14.82
CA LYS A 440 -16.55 -17.17 15.55
C LYS A 440 -15.26 -16.67 16.21
N LYS A 441 -15.14 -16.83 17.53
CA LYS A 441 -13.97 -16.37 18.29
C LYS A 441 -12.73 -17.15 17.86
N GLY A 442 -11.62 -16.44 17.63
CA GLY A 442 -10.36 -17.07 17.21
C GLY A 442 -10.37 -17.62 15.78
N LEU A 443 -11.32 -17.19 14.94
CA LEU A 443 -11.31 -17.53 13.52
C LEU A 443 -10.09 -16.90 12.83
N SER A 444 -9.10 -17.73 12.54
CA SER A 444 -7.93 -17.39 11.76
C SER A 444 -7.54 -18.53 10.83
N GLN A 445 -7.01 -18.19 9.66
CA GLN A 445 -6.43 -19.15 8.73
C GLN A 445 -4.98 -18.77 8.45
N THR A 446 -4.15 -19.78 8.21
CA THR A 446 -2.73 -19.61 7.90
C THR A 446 -2.45 -20.13 6.51
N TYR A 447 -1.78 -19.32 5.69
CA TYR A 447 -1.29 -19.70 4.38
C TYR A 447 0.20 -20.07 4.46
N ASN A 448 0.57 -21.24 3.91
CA ASN A 448 1.93 -21.77 3.83
C ASN A 448 2.72 -21.73 5.16
N ASP A 449 2.05 -21.95 6.30
CA ASP A 449 2.63 -21.89 7.65
C ASP A 449 3.39 -20.59 8.00
N LYS A 450 3.22 -19.54 7.18
CA LYS A 450 3.96 -18.27 7.28
C LYS A 450 3.04 -17.09 7.58
N PHE A 451 1.89 -17.02 6.91
CA PHE A 451 1.03 -15.85 6.93
C PHE A 451 -0.32 -16.17 7.57
N THR A 452 -0.57 -15.67 8.78
CA THR A 452 -1.83 -15.86 9.50
C THR A 452 -2.70 -14.62 9.41
N VAL A 453 -3.98 -14.80 9.07
CA VAL A 453 -4.97 -13.72 8.97
C VAL A 453 -6.20 -13.98 9.86
N PRO A 454 -6.83 -12.95 10.45
CA PRO A 454 -7.95 -13.07 11.39
C PRO A 454 -9.31 -13.22 10.68
N GLY A 455 -9.44 -14.20 9.79
CA GLY A 455 -10.65 -14.44 9.00
C GLY A 455 -10.58 -15.68 8.13
N ILE A 456 -11.53 -15.80 7.19
CA ILE A 456 -11.54 -16.85 6.16
C ILE A 456 -10.82 -16.31 4.93
N ILE A 457 -9.75 -16.96 4.49
CA ILE A 457 -9.02 -16.61 3.28
C ILE A 457 -9.91 -16.95 2.08
N MET A 458 -10.18 -15.94 1.26
CA MET A 458 -11.03 -16.04 0.07
C MET A 458 -10.19 -16.23 -1.20
N ASP A 459 -9.04 -15.57 -1.29
CA ASP A 459 -8.10 -15.71 -2.41
C ASP A 459 -6.66 -15.46 -1.92
N VAL A 460 -5.73 -16.19 -2.53
CA VAL A 460 -4.30 -15.94 -2.41
C VAL A 460 -3.73 -15.78 -3.80
N THR A 461 -2.99 -14.70 -4.01
CA THR A 461 -2.34 -14.41 -5.29
C THR A 461 -0.89 -14.00 -5.06
N ASN A 462 0.03 -14.74 -5.66
CA ASN A 462 1.44 -14.37 -5.71
C ASN A 462 1.70 -13.53 -6.96
N ARG A 463 2.44 -12.43 -6.80
CA ARG A 463 2.82 -11.52 -7.88
C ARG A 463 4.29 -11.21 -7.77
N THR A 464 5.02 -11.27 -8.89
CA THR A 464 6.41 -10.84 -8.95
C THR A 464 6.46 -9.50 -9.67
N ILE A 465 7.01 -8.49 -9.02
CA ILE A 465 7.12 -7.13 -9.56
C ILE A 465 8.60 -6.79 -9.72
N ARG A 466 8.93 -6.14 -10.83
CA ARG A 466 10.23 -5.50 -11.01
C ARG A 466 10.42 -4.40 -9.96
N THR A 467 11.63 -4.26 -9.46
CA THR A 467 12.00 -3.12 -8.60
C THR A 467 12.88 -2.17 -9.40
N SER A 468 13.13 -0.98 -8.86
CA SER A 468 14.12 -0.02 -9.35
C SER A 468 15.57 -0.40 -8.99
N ALA A 469 15.76 -1.48 -8.24
CA ALA A 469 17.07 -1.94 -7.82
C ALA A 469 17.67 -2.95 -8.83
N VAL A 470 19.00 -3.08 -8.77
CA VAL A 470 19.77 -4.03 -9.58
C VAL A 470 20.61 -4.94 -8.70
N VAL A 471 20.69 -6.21 -9.08
CA VAL A 471 21.65 -7.18 -8.54
C VAL A 471 22.88 -7.16 -9.43
N VAL A 472 24.07 -7.08 -8.83
CA VAL A 472 25.34 -7.05 -9.55
C VAL A 472 26.16 -8.25 -9.15
N ASP A 473 26.42 -9.14 -10.10
CA ASP A 473 27.33 -10.26 -9.92
C ASP A 473 28.68 -9.93 -10.55
N ALA A 474 29.76 -10.10 -9.79
CA ALA A 474 31.14 -9.94 -10.25
C ALA A 474 31.80 -11.31 -10.40
N LEU A 475 32.13 -11.70 -11.63
CA LEU A 475 32.68 -13.00 -12.00
C LEU A 475 34.12 -12.84 -12.49
N LEU A 476 35.06 -13.44 -11.76
CA LEU A 476 36.46 -13.47 -12.17
C LEU A 476 36.63 -14.40 -13.39
N GLY A 477 37.21 -13.88 -14.46
CA GLY A 477 37.53 -14.66 -15.65
C GLY A 477 38.46 -15.84 -15.32
N GLN A 478 38.23 -16.98 -15.96
CA GLN A 478 39.06 -18.17 -15.74
C GLN A 478 40.39 -18.13 -16.53
N GLY A 479 40.46 -17.30 -17.58
CA GLY A 479 41.67 -17.10 -18.38
C GLY A 479 42.51 -15.91 -17.91
N GLU A 480 43.82 -15.96 -18.18
CA GLU A 480 44.70 -14.81 -18.05
C GLU A 480 44.42 -13.83 -19.20
N ALA A 481 44.16 -12.58 -18.83
CA ALA A 481 43.82 -11.49 -19.75
C ALA A 481 45.06 -10.81 -20.34
N LEU A 482 46.20 -10.91 -19.65
CA LEU A 482 47.46 -10.30 -20.05
C LEU A 482 48.39 -11.36 -20.64
N ASP A 483 49.22 -10.93 -21.59
CA ASP A 483 50.33 -11.74 -22.05
C ASP A 483 51.42 -11.88 -20.98
N CYS A 484 52.30 -12.87 -21.16
CA CYS A 484 53.40 -13.14 -20.22
C CYS A 484 54.32 -11.93 -20.00
N TYR A 485 54.40 -11.02 -20.99
CA TYR A 485 55.21 -9.81 -20.91
C TYR A 485 54.59 -8.78 -19.95
N ASN A 486 53.31 -8.45 -20.14
CA ASN A 486 52.61 -7.50 -19.27
C ASN A 486 52.46 -8.04 -17.84
N MET A 487 52.28 -9.35 -17.67
CA MET A 487 52.33 -9.98 -16.35
C MET A 487 53.67 -9.75 -15.64
N LYS A 488 54.80 -9.92 -16.35
CA LYS A 488 56.13 -9.66 -15.78
C LYS A 488 56.30 -8.19 -15.40
N LEU A 489 55.82 -7.27 -16.22
CA LEU A 489 55.89 -5.83 -15.93
C LEU A 489 55.10 -5.47 -14.66
N GLN A 490 53.88 -6.01 -14.52
CA GLN A 490 53.08 -5.81 -13.32
C GLN A 490 53.67 -6.48 -12.07
N ASN A 491 54.27 -7.67 -12.22
CA ASN A 491 54.98 -8.33 -11.13
C ASN A 491 56.19 -7.49 -10.67
N SER A 492 56.97 -6.94 -11.61
CA SER A 492 58.08 -6.04 -11.29
C SER A 492 57.60 -4.77 -10.56
N ALA A 493 56.48 -4.18 -11.00
CA ALA A 493 55.89 -3.02 -10.31
C ALA A 493 55.42 -3.37 -8.88
N THR A 494 54.89 -4.58 -8.68
CA THR A 494 54.50 -5.08 -7.36
C THR A 494 55.72 -5.29 -6.47
N GLN A 495 56.79 -5.88 -7.00
CA GLN A 495 58.06 -6.06 -6.28
C GLN A 495 58.68 -4.72 -5.88
N LEU A 496 58.61 -3.69 -6.74
CA LEU A 496 59.06 -2.34 -6.40
C LEU A 496 58.25 -1.76 -5.23
N ALA A 497 56.92 -1.88 -5.27
CA ALA A 497 56.08 -1.43 -4.17
C ALA A 497 56.37 -2.18 -2.85
N ASP A 498 56.60 -3.50 -2.93
CA ASP A 498 56.97 -4.32 -1.77
C ASP A 498 58.34 -3.90 -1.20
N LEU A 499 59.31 -3.56 -2.07
CA LEU A 499 60.62 -3.07 -1.65
C LEU A 499 60.52 -1.70 -0.96
N ASP A 500 59.64 -0.81 -1.42
CA ASP A 500 59.40 0.48 -0.76
C ASP A 500 58.76 0.30 0.62
N VAL A 501 57.80 -0.62 0.75
CA VAL A 501 57.22 -0.98 2.05
C VAL A 501 58.28 -1.57 2.98
N GLN A 502 59.14 -2.47 2.48
CA GLN A 502 60.24 -3.04 3.26
C GLN A 502 61.25 -1.98 3.69
N LYS A 503 61.59 -1.04 2.82
CA LYS A 503 62.48 0.09 3.13
C LYS A 503 61.88 0.97 4.23
N MET A 504 60.59 1.31 4.15
CA MET A 504 59.90 2.04 5.21
C MET A 504 59.86 1.26 6.52
N GLN A 505 59.62 -0.05 6.48
CA GLN A 505 59.62 -0.89 7.67
C GLN A 505 61.01 -0.92 8.31
N GLN A 506 62.08 -1.11 7.53
CA GLN A 506 63.46 -1.06 8.03
C GLN A 506 63.81 0.30 8.64
N MET A 507 63.36 1.39 8.03
CA MET A 507 63.53 2.74 8.58
C MET A 507 62.80 2.91 9.92
N LEU A 508 61.54 2.45 10.01
CA LEU A 508 60.77 2.46 11.25
C LEU A 508 61.40 1.59 12.33
N ASP A 509 61.85 0.38 12.00
CA ASP A 509 62.49 -0.55 12.93
C ASP A 509 63.81 0.03 13.45
N THR A 510 64.60 0.66 12.57
CA THR A 510 65.86 1.34 12.94
C THR A 510 65.59 2.49 13.91
N VAL A 511 64.56 3.31 13.65
CA VAL A 511 64.19 4.41 14.55
C VAL A 511 63.58 3.89 15.86
N ASN A 512 62.81 2.79 15.80
CA ASN A 512 62.17 2.20 16.97
C ASN A 512 63.12 1.48 17.91
N GLY A 513 64.24 0.95 17.40
CA GLY A 513 65.30 0.34 18.20
C GLY A 513 66.17 1.32 18.99
N ILE A 514 65.86 2.62 18.99
CA ILE A 514 66.59 3.64 19.74
C ILE A 514 65.86 3.91 21.07
N ASP A 515 66.52 3.59 22.17
CA ASP A 515 65.96 3.73 23.53
C ASP A 515 65.86 5.19 24.01
N ASP A 516 66.65 6.09 23.44
CA ASP A 516 66.69 7.51 23.79
C ASP A 516 65.60 8.29 23.02
N PRO A 517 64.55 8.79 23.69
CA PRO A 517 63.41 9.43 23.04
C PRO A 517 63.78 10.73 22.31
N ILE A 518 64.83 11.45 22.75
CA ILE A 518 65.26 12.70 22.10
C ILE A 518 65.97 12.37 20.78
N LYS A 519 66.91 11.41 20.80
CA LYS A 519 67.59 10.95 19.58
C LYS A 519 66.66 10.26 18.60
N LYS A 520 65.67 9.53 19.11
CA LYS A 520 64.62 8.90 18.30
C LYS A 520 63.82 9.94 17.53
N ALA A 521 63.41 11.03 18.18
CA ALA A 521 62.70 12.14 17.53
C ALA A 521 63.57 12.87 16.48
N GLU A 522 64.86 13.08 16.77
CA GLU A 522 65.80 13.70 15.81
C GLU A 522 66.02 12.85 14.55
N LEU A 523 66.21 11.54 14.71
CA LEU A 523 66.43 10.63 13.58
C LEU A 523 65.14 10.38 12.79
N TYR A 524 63.99 10.31 13.46
CA TYR A 524 62.70 10.29 12.78
C TYR A 524 62.54 11.51 11.87
N LYS A 525 62.87 12.70 12.36
CA LYS A 525 62.87 13.93 11.56
C LYS A 525 63.82 13.83 10.37
N LYS A 526 65.07 13.37 10.57
CA LYS A 526 66.04 13.20 9.48
C LYS A 526 65.63 12.19 8.41
N VAL A 527 64.87 11.15 8.77
CA VAL A 527 64.47 10.06 7.86
C VAL A 527 63.16 10.38 7.13
N PHE A 528 62.22 11.06 7.78
CA PHE A 528 60.85 11.24 7.28
C PHE A 528 60.47 12.70 6.92
N THR A 529 61.36 13.69 7.10
CA THR A 529 61.13 15.05 6.57
C THR A 529 62.16 15.44 5.54
N GLU A 530 61.72 16.05 4.44
CA GLU A 530 62.60 16.66 3.44
C GLU A 530 63.42 17.77 4.10
N CYS A 531 64.74 17.73 3.90
CA CYS A 531 65.70 18.60 4.56
C CYS A 531 65.29 20.07 4.57
N CYS A 532 64.99 20.60 5.76
CA CYS A 532 65.24 22.00 6.09
C CYS A 532 66.27 22.02 7.23
N ASP A 533 67.55 21.96 6.86
CA ASP A 533 68.64 22.37 7.75
C ASP A 533 68.71 23.89 7.74
N VAL A 534 68.01 24.54 8.67
CA VAL A 534 68.49 25.83 9.16
C VAL A 534 68.29 25.90 10.67
N PRO A 535 69.31 26.38 11.42
CA PRO A 535 69.20 26.57 12.85
C PRO A 535 68.10 27.61 13.12
N GLN A 536 67.32 27.40 14.17
CA GLN A 536 66.40 28.40 14.68
C GLN A 536 67.17 29.67 15.06
N SER A 537 67.26 30.62 14.13
CA SER A 537 67.39 32.04 14.42
C SER A 537 66.63 32.83 13.33
N CYS A 538 65.45 33.30 13.73
CA CYS A 538 64.70 34.43 13.20
C CYS A 538 64.06 34.32 11.79
N ASP A 539 62.76 34.64 11.79
CA ASP A 539 61.90 35.11 10.69
C ASP A 539 61.31 34.11 9.69
N CYS A 540 60.32 33.33 10.17
CA CYS A 540 59.26 32.79 9.32
C CYS A 540 58.17 33.86 9.10
N TYR A 541 58.42 34.78 8.17
CA TYR A 541 57.36 35.48 7.44
C TYR A 541 57.75 35.51 5.96
N ASN A 542 56.85 35.00 5.10
CA ASN A 542 56.93 34.90 3.63
C ASN A 542 57.71 33.73 3.03
N CYS A 543 57.01 32.60 2.85
CA CYS A 543 57.08 31.85 1.59
C CYS A 543 55.65 31.71 1.04
N ASN A 544 55.26 32.72 0.26
CA ASN A 544 54.11 32.66 -0.64
C ASN A 544 54.61 32.22 -2.02
N SER A 545 53.84 31.35 -2.66
CA SER A 545 53.65 31.19 -4.11
C SER A 545 54.88 31.17 -5.04
N SER A 546 55.11 30.02 -5.66
CA SER A 546 55.54 29.97 -7.07
C SER A 546 54.78 28.87 -7.80
N THR A 547 53.75 29.30 -8.52
CA THR A 547 53.29 28.71 -9.77
C THR A 547 54.50 28.45 -10.68
N ASP A 548 54.59 27.26 -11.26
CA ASP A 548 55.20 27.13 -12.59
C ASP A 548 54.52 26.06 -13.43
N THR A 549 53.74 26.57 -14.38
CA THR A 549 53.36 25.98 -15.64
C THR A 549 54.58 25.75 -16.53
N THR A 550 54.72 24.56 -17.13
CA THR A 550 54.81 24.30 -18.59
C THR A 550 55.67 23.06 -18.90
N ALA A 551 55.03 22.04 -19.50
CA ALA A 551 55.33 21.45 -20.80
C ALA A 551 54.25 20.42 -21.14
#